data_AF-A0A2H9QU03-F1
#
_entry.id   AF-A0A2H9QU03-F1
#
_cell.length_a   1.000
_cell.length_b   1.000
_cell.length_c   1.000
_cell.angle_alpha   90.00
_cell.angle_beta   90.00
_cell.angle_gamma   90.00
#
_symmetry.space_group_name_H-M   'P 1'
#
loop_
_entity.id
_entity.type
_entity.pdbx_description
1 polymer ?
#
loop_
_entity_poly.entity_id
_entity_poly.type
_entity_poly.pdbx_seq_one_letter_code
_entity_poly.pdbx_strand_id
1 'polypeptide(L)' 'MLPIFKDVLTAVIVILIIVAVMFAYTGVWPPMVVIESGSMTHDDSPYGKIGTIDPGDFTFVKKVNNRNDVV' A
#
# COMPACT_ATOMS: atom_id res chain seq x y z
N MET A 1 -12.93 -25.91 19.13
CA MET A 1 -11.55 -25.36 19.15
C MET A 1 -10.80 -25.56 17.85
N LEU A 2 -10.76 -26.77 17.27
CA LEU A 2 -10.09 -27.03 15.98
C LEU A 2 -10.49 -26.11 14.80
N PRO A 3 -11.78 -25.74 14.59
CA PRO A 3 -12.15 -24.89 13.46
C PRO A 3 -11.58 -23.46 13.57
N ILE A 4 -11.67 -22.85 14.76
CA ILE A 4 -11.15 -21.49 15.00
C ILE A 4 -9.65 -21.40 14.71
N PHE A 5 -8.87 -22.40 15.11
CA PHE A 5 -7.44 -22.43 14.82
C PHE A 5 -7.16 -22.47 13.31
N LYS A 6 -7.90 -23.30 12.58
CA LYS A 6 -7.78 -23.39 11.11
C LYS A 6 -8.17 -22.08 10.44
N ASP A 7 -9.22 -21.42 10.92
CA ASP A 7 -9.71 -20.16 10.35
C ASP A 7 -8.69 -19.03 10.57
N VAL A 8 -8.15 -18.92 11.79
CA VAL A 8 -7.08 -17.95 12.12
C VAL A 8 -5.83 -18.22 11.29
N LEU A 9 -5.39 -19.49 11.20
CA LEU A 9 -4.23 -19.86 10.41
C LEU A 9 -4.42 -19.49 8.93
N THR A 10 -5.61 -19.78 8.38
CA THR A 10 -5.94 -19.44 7.00
C THR A 10 -5.90 -17.93 6.77
N ALA A 11 -6.49 -17.14 7.67
CA ALA A 11 -6.47 -15.68 7.58
C ALA A 11 -5.04 -15.12 7.61
N VAL A 12 -4.20 -15.61 8.53
CA VAL A 12 -2.79 -15.20 8.61
C VAL A 12 -2.03 -15.55 7.34
N ILE A 13 -2.21 -16.76 6.80
CA ILE A 13 -1.57 -17.18 5.54
C ILE A 13 -1.98 -16.27 4.38
N VAL A 14 -3.27 -15.95 4.26
CA VAL A 14 -3.77 -15.06 3.20
C VAL A 14 -3.15 -13.67 3.30
N ILE A 15 -3.08 -13.09 4.51
CA ILE A 15 -2.45 -11.78 4.73
C ILE A 15 -0.96 -11.82 4.36
N LEU A 16 -0.25 -12.85 4.79
CA LEU A 16 1.18 -13.02 4.47
C LEU A 16 1.42 -13.14 2.97
N ILE A 17 0.56 -13.88 2.25
CA ILE A 17 0.64 -14.00 0.79
C ILE A 17 0.44 -12.63 0.13
N ILE A 18 -0.57 -11.87 0.54
CA ILE A 18 -0.85 -10.54 -0.01
C ILE A 18 0.37 -9.63 0.18
N VAL A 19 0.89 -9.53 1.41
CA VAL A 19 2.05 -8.70 1.73
C VAL A 19 3.30 -9.17 0.97
N ALA A 20 3.53 -10.48 0.85
CA ALA A 20 4.66 -11.03 0.12
C ALA A 20 4.59 -10.71 -1.38
N VAL A 21 3.42 -10.82 -2.00
CA VAL A 21 3.22 -10.45 -3.41
C VAL A 21 3.45 -8.96 -3.62
N MET A 22 2.92 -8.11 -2.74
CA MET A 22 3.14 -6.67 -2.81
C MET A 22 4.61 -6.32 -2.66
N PHE A 23 5.31 -6.93 -1.71
CA PHE A 23 6.75 -6.73 -1.52
C PHE A 23 7.57 -7.22 -2.72
N ALA A 24 7.22 -8.36 -3.31
CA ALA A 24 7.88 -8.85 -4.52
C ALA A 24 7.67 -7.89 -5.70
N TYR A 25 6.48 -7.28 -5.80
CA TYR A 25 6.20 -6.28 -6.83
C TYR A 25 6.91 -4.97 -6.56
N THR A 26 6.84 -4.40 -5.36
CA THR A 26 7.40 -3.07 -5.06
C THR A 26 8.91 -3.08 -4.87
N GLY A 27 9.47 -4.17 -4.34
CA GLY A 27 10.89 -4.26 -3.95
C GLY A 27 11.27 -3.34 -2.78
N VAL A 28 10.27 -2.82 -2.04
CA VAL A 28 10.42 -1.88 -0.91
C VAL A 28 9.60 -2.38 0.28
N TRP A 29 10.17 -2.32 1.48
CA TRP A 29 9.47 -2.62 2.74
C TRP A 29 9.34 -1.36 3.60
N PRO A 30 8.14 -1.06 4.15
CA PRO A 30 6.87 -1.73 3.90
C PRO A 30 6.37 -1.49 2.46
N PRO A 31 5.67 -2.45 1.82
CA PRO A 31 5.27 -2.33 0.42
C PRO A 31 4.18 -1.29 0.18
N MET A 32 3.48 -0.88 1.23
CA MET A 32 2.39 0.09 1.21
C MET A 32 2.61 1.10 2.34
N VAL A 33 2.41 2.38 2.07
CA VAL A 33 2.52 3.46 3.05
C VAL A 33 1.30 4.36 2.99
N VAL A 34 0.98 5.01 4.12
CA VAL A 34 -0.09 5.99 4.23
C VAL A 34 0.49 7.39 4.06
N ILE A 35 -0.23 8.24 3.35
CA ILE A 35 0.12 9.66 3.25
C ILE A 35 -0.39 10.38 4.50
N GLU A 36 0.53 10.98 5.25
CA GLU A 36 0.21 11.61 6.55
C GLU A 36 -0.02 13.13 6.46
N SER A 37 0.46 13.78 5.39
CA SER A 37 0.44 15.24 5.26
C SER A 37 -0.32 15.70 4.03
N GLY A 38 -1.18 16.70 4.22
CA GLY A 38 -1.88 17.41 3.15
C GLY A 38 -1.03 18.47 2.45
N SER A 39 0.31 18.44 2.58
CA SER A 39 1.18 19.43 1.93
C SER A 39 1.09 19.42 0.40
N MET A 40 0.58 18.33 -0.18
CA MET A 40 0.30 18.19 -1.62
C MET A 40 -1.09 18.75 -2.02
N THR A 41 -1.85 19.27 -1.06
CA THR A 41 -3.17 19.86 -1.26
C THR A 41 -3.11 21.37 -0.98
N HIS A 42 -3.86 22.16 -1.75
CA HIS A 42 -4.04 23.58 -1.45
C HIS A 42 -5.10 23.72 -0.35
N ASP A 43 -4.96 24.73 0.53
CA ASP A 43 -5.71 24.88 1.79
C ASP A 43 -7.25 24.82 1.64
N ASP A 44 -7.79 25.09 0.43
CA ASP A 44 -9.23 25.10 0.13
C ASP A 44 -9.66 24.06 -0.94
N SER A 45 -8.85 23.05 -1.24
CA SER A 45 -9.26 22.01 -2.20
C SER A 45 -10.17 20.96 -1.55
N PRO A 46 -11.34 20.65 -2.15
CA PRO A 46 -12.10 19.46 -1.77
C PRO A 46 -11.26 18.19 -1.93
N TYR A 47 -11.33 17.30 -0.93
CA TYR A 47 -10.80 15.93 -0.99
C TYR A 47 -11.56 15.06 -2.01
N GLY A 48 -10.98 13.90 -2.35
CA GLY A 48 -11.63 12.87 -3.17
C GLY A 48 -11.66 13.20 -4.65
N LYS A 49 -10.76 14.08 -5.10
CA LYS A 49 -10.57 14.38 -6.53
C LYS A 49 -9.71 13.29 -7.17
N ILE A 50 -10.15 12.81 -8.34
CA ILE A 50 -9.36 11.85 -9.12
C ILE A 50 -8.01 12.48 -9.50
N GLY A 51 -6.92 11.81 -9.15
CA GLY A 51 -5.56 12.27 -9.44
C GLY A 51 -4.92 13.13 -8.36
N THR A 52 -5.65 13.46 -7.28
CA THR A 52 -5.06 14.03 -6.06
C THR A 52 -4.64 12.91 -5.11
N ILE A 53 -3.58 13.15 -4.35
CA ILE A 53 -3.13 12.27 -3.27
C ILE A 53 -3.52 12.95 -1.97
N ASP A 54 -4.47 12.35 -1.25
CA ASP A 54 -5.04 12.91 -0.03
C ASP A 54 -4.43 12.25 1.22
N PRO A 55 -4.40 12.95 2.37
CA PRO A 55 -4.04 12.33 3.63
C PRO A 55 -4.96 11.14 3.96
N GLY A 56 -4.36 10.01 4.32
CA GLY A 56 -5.08 8.76 4.54
C GLY A 56 -5.10 7.82 3.33
N ASP A 57 -4.69 8.27 2.15
CA ASP A 57 -4.54 7.38 0.99
C ASP A 57 -3.40 6.39 1.19
N PHE A 58 -3.64 5.15 0.75
CA PHE A 58 -2.60 4.13 0.65
C PHE A 58 -1.88 4.23 -0.68
N THR A 59 -0.56 4.28 -0.64
CA THR A 59 0.28 4.34 -1.84
C THR A 59 1.31 3.21 -1.85
N PHE A 60 1.65 2.75 -3.06
CA PHE A 60 2.68 1.75 -3.29
C PHE A 60 3.95 2.40 -3.80
N VAL A 61 5.06 2.19 -3.09
CA VAL A 61 6.36 2.75 -3.48
C VAL A 61 7.16 1.68 -4.21
N LYS A 62 7.35 1.84 -5.53
CA LYS A 62 8.14 0.92 -6.35
C LYS A 62 9.61 1.34 -6.39
N LYS A 63 10.51 0.40 -6.15
CA LYS A 63 11.95 0.59 -6.36
C LYS A 63 12.24 0.78 -7.85
N VAL A 64 12.90 1.88 -8.19
CA VAL A 64 13.41 2.22 -9.52
C VAL A 64 14.92 2.01 -9.50
N ASN A 65 15.44 1.14 -10.38
CA ASN A 65 16.88 0.86 -10.46
C ASN A 65 17.52 1.55 -11.66
N ASN A 66 16.75 1.77 -12.72
CA ASN A 66 17.20 2.40 -13.94
C ASN A 66 16.10 3.29 -14.54
N ARG A 67 16.47 4.18 -15.47
CA ARG A 67 15.53 5.13 -16.07
C ARG A 67 14.41 4.45 -16.87
N ASN A 68 14.65 3.25 -17.40
CA ASN A 68 13.66 2.51 -18.18
C ASN A 68 12.58 1.87 -17.30
N ASP A 69 12.77 1.80 -15.98
CA ASP A 69 11.75 1.35 -15.03
C ASP A 69 10.64 2.41 -14.82
N VAL A 70 10.85 3.64 -15.31
CA VAL A 70 9.87 4.74 -15.27
C VAL A 70 9.18 4.79 -16.62
N VAL A 71 7.89 4.43 -16.66
CA VAL A 71 7.03 4.41 -17.85
C VAL A 71 6.15 5.63 -17.89
#